data_AF-A2EV83-F1
#
_entry.id   AF-A2EV83-F1
#
_cell.length_a   1.000
_cell.length_b   1.000
_cell.length_c   1.000
_cell.angle_alpha   90.00
_cell.angle_beta   90.00
_cell.angle_gamma   90.00
#
_symmetry.space_group_name_H-M   'P 1'
#
loop_
_entity.id
_entity.type
_entity.pdbx_description
1 polymer ?
#
loop_
_entity_poly.entity_id
_entity_poly.type
_entity_poly.pdbx_seq_one_letter_code
_entity_poly.pdbx_strand_id
1 'polypeptide(L)'
;MFFLILSLVGAHAICDWCKHYGEGSLSLARSGASRETIKQMALSKCDSLPDSIRSFSKLCKMYVNKKLDSLIQDAREHPNCDALCYCQKKHYC
;
A
#
# COMPACT_ATOMS: atom_id res chain seq x y z
N MET A 1 2.35 31.65 -4.23
CA MET A 1 3.35 30.72 -3.63
C MET A 1 2.68 29.82 -2.58
N PHE A 2 1.58 29.12 -2.93
CA PHE A 2 0.75 28.35 -1.99
C PHE A 2 0.55 26.87 -2.40
N PHE A 3 1.09 26.44 -3.54
CA PHE A 3 0.85 25.11 -4.10
C PHE A 3 1.84 24.02 -3.62
N LEU A 4 2.90 24.38 -2.90
CA LEU A 4 3.95 23.43 -2.49
C LEU A 4 3.68 22.75 -1.12
N ILE A 5 2.72 23.24 -0.34
CA ILE A 5 2.47 22.70 1.01
C ILE A 5 1.40 21.59 1.00
N LEU A 6 0.45 21.60 0.04
CA LEU A 6 -0.57 20.56 -0.06
C LEU A 6 -0.01 19.19 -0.52
N SER A 7 1.10 19.17 -1.26
CA SER A 7 1.71 17.94 -1.76
C SER A 7 2.54 17.19 -0.70
N LEU A 8 3.08 17.89 0.31
CA LEU A 8 3.89 17.28 1.36
C LEU A 8 3.08 16.74 2.53
N VAL A 9 1.96 17.38 2.88
CA VAL A 9 1.11 16.97 4.01
C VAL A 9 0.24 15.75 3.62
N GLY A 10 -0.23 15.69 2.37
CA GLY A 10 -0.99 14.53 1.87
C GLY A 10 -0.13 13.28 1.66
N ALA A 11 1.12 13.44 1.24
CA ALA A 11 2.04 12.32 1.02
C ALA A 11 2.45 11.63 2.33
N HIS A 12 2.72 12.38 3.41
CA HIS A 12 3.10 11.79 4.69
C HIS A 12 2.00 10.93 5.30
N ALA A 13 0.76 11.43 5.33
CA ALA A 13 -0.36 10.66 5.87
C ALA A 13 -0.54 9.35 5.08
N ILE A 14 -0.55 9.41 3.74
CA ILE A 14 -0.68 8.21 2.89
C ILE A 14 0.48 7.23 3.13
N CYS A 15 1.71 7.72 3.32
CA CYS A 15 2.85 6.86 3.61
C CYS A 15 2.79 6.21 5.01
N ASP A 16 2.27 6.90 6.01
CA ASP A 16 2.04 6.31 7.33
C ASP A 16 0.96 5.22 7.27
N TRP A 17 -0.12 5.44 6.51
CA TRP A 17 -1.09 4.40 6.21
C TRP A 17 -0.45 3.22 5.48
N CYS A 18 0.45 3.50 4.53
CA CYS A 18 1.17 2.45 3.82
C CYS A 18 2.03 1.59 4.71
N LYS A 19 2.77 2.20 5.64
CA LYS A 19 3.55 1.49 6.62
C LYS A 19 2.67 0.63 7.52
N HIS A 20 1.52 1.16 7.95
CA HIS A 20 0.68 0.48 8.93
C HIS A 20 -0.17 -0.65 8.32
N TYR A 21 -0.64 -0.49 7.07
CA TYR A 21 -1.57 -1.42 6.43
C TYR A 21 -0.96 -2.19 5.25
N GLY A 22 0.05 -1.65 4.57
CA GLY A 22 0.69 -2.26 3.40
C GLY A 22 1.86 -3.19 3.73
N GLU A 23 2.58 -2.95 4.84
CA GLU A 23 3.81 -3.70 5.16
C GLU A 23 3.57 -5.21 5.32
N GLY A 24 2.43 -5.62 5.89
CA GLY A 24 2.10 -7.05 6.02
C GLY A 24 1.95 -7.75 4.67
N SER A 25 1.29 -7.11 3.70
CA SER A 25 1.12 -7.63 2.34
C SER A 25 2.45 -7.65 1.58
N LEU A 26 3.26 -6.61 1.75
CA LEU A 26 4.62 -6.51 1.17
C LEU A 26 5.55 -7.59 1.71
N SER A 27 5.53 -7.84 3.03
CA SER A 27 6.33 -8.89 3.65
C SER A 27 5.97 -10.29 3.12
N LEU A 28 4.67 -10.57 2.94
CA LEU A 28 4.21 -11.83 2.35
C LEU A 28 4.63 -11.95 0.88
N ALA A 29 4.57 -10.86 0.11
CA ALA A 29 5.03 -10.86 -1.28
C ALA A 29 6.52 -11.19 -1.39
N ARG A 30 7.35 -10.59 -0.52
CA ARG A 30 8.79 -10.84 -0.42
C ARG A 30 9.13 -12.26 0.05
N SER A 31 8.32 -12.85 0.92
CA SER A 31 8.53 -14.22 1.41
C SER A 31 8.16 -15.30 0.40
N GLY A 32 7.71 -14.93 -0.81
CA GLY A 32 7.29 -15.88 -1.83
C GLY A 32 5.91 -16.49 -1.58
N ALA A 33 5.07 -15.86 -0.74
CA ALA A 33 3.71 -16.36 -0.49
C ALA A 33 2.88 -16.41 -1.78
N SER A 34 1.82 -17.22 -1.76
CA SER A 34 0.90 -17.33 -2.89
C SER A 34 0.17 -16.00 -3.14
N ARG A 35 -0.20 -15.76 -4.40
CA ARG A 35 -0.96 -14.58 -4.80
C ARG A 35 -2.26 -14.45 -3.99
N GLU A 36 -3.00 -15.53 -3.82
CA GLU A 36 -4.25 -15.57 -3.05
C GLU A 36 -4.02 -15.20 -1.58
N THR A 37 -2.95 -15.69 -0.96
CA THR A 37 -2.60 -15.33 0.43
C THR A 37 -2.34 -13.82 0.56
N ILE A 38 -1.56 -13.25 -0.36
CA ILE A 38 -1.23 -11.83 -0.36
C ILE A 38 -2.50 -10.99 -0.63
N LYS A 39 -3.34 -11.45 -1.56
CA LYS A 39 -4.63 -10.81 -1.87
C LYS A 39 -5.54 -10.75 -0.64
N GLN A 40 -5.69 -11.87 0.07
CA GLN A 40 -6.54 -11.92 1.27
C GLN A 40 -6.03 -11.00 2.36
N MET A 41 -4.71 -10.96 2.60
CA MET A 41 -4.11 -10.02 3.55
C MET A 41 -4.40 -8.57 3.13
N ALA A 42 -4.14 -8.21 1.87
CA ALA A 42 -4.33 -6.85 1.39
C ALA A 42 -5.80 -6.40 1.48
N LEU A 43 -6.75 -7.26 1.11
CA LEU A 43 -8.18 -6.97 1.24
C LEU A 43 -8.61 -6.83 2.71
N SER A 44 -8.12 -7.72 3.59
CA SER A 44 -8.39 -7.62 5.03
C SER A 44 -7.87 -6.31 5.62
N LYS A 45 -6.70 -5.84 5.17
CA LYS A 45 -6.14 -4.55 5.57
C LYS A 45 -6.96 -3.38 5.02
N CYS A 46 -7.45 -3.44 3.79
CA CYS A 46 -8.39 -2.46 3.26
C CYS A 46 -9.71 -2.40 4.07
N ASP A 47 -10.18 -3.54 4.59
CA ASP A 47 -11.38 -3.62 5.43
C ASP A 47 -11.16 -3.14 6.86
N SER A 48 -9.92 -3.17 7.33
CA SER A 48 -9.52 -2.72 8.67
C SER A 48 -9.22 -1.22 8.75
N LEU A 49 -9.48 -0.47 7.67
CA LEU A 49 -9.28 0.98 7.67
C LEU A 49 -10.33 1.68 8.55
N PRO A 50 -9.94 2.66 9.37
CA PRO A 50 -10.86 3.36 10.26
C PRO A 50 -11.93 4.16 9.51
N ASP A 51 -13.03 4.43 10.21
CA ASP A 51 -14.22 5.10 9.66
C ASP A 51 -13.94 6.44 9.00
N SER A 52 -13.01 7.21 9.57
CA SER A 52 -12.56 8.50 9.06
C SER A 52 -12.02 8.43 7.62
N ILE A 53 -11.56 7.26 7.19
CA ILE A 53 -11.03 7.01 5.85
C ILE A 53 -11.72 5.83 5.16
N ARG A 54 -12.95 5.47 5.56
CA ARG A 54 -13.73 4.37 4.96
C ARG A 54 -13.89 4.52 3.44
N SER A 55 -13.94 5.76 2.93
CA SER A 55 -13.93 6.08 1.50
C SER A 55 -12.70 5.52 0.76
N PHE A 56 -11.55 5.43 1.45
CA PHE A 56 -10.33 4.83 0.94
C PHE A 56 -10.39 3.30 0.91
N SER A 57 -11.25 2.64 1.70
CA SER A 57 -11.39 1.17 1.66
C SER A 57 -11.81 0.69 0.26
N LYS A 58 -12.76 1.38 -0.38
CA LYS A 58 -13.21 1.04 -1.73
C LYS A 58 -12.09 1.24 -2.76
N LEU A 59 -11.33 2.33 -2.65
CA LEU A 59 -10.17 2.61 -3.50
C LEU A 59 -9.06 1.57 -3.27
N CYS A 60 -8.75 1.24 -2.01
CA CYS A 60 -7.77 0.23 -1.62
C CYS A 60 -8.10 -1.13 -2.25
N LYS A 61 -9.35 -1.60 -2.11
CA LYS A 61 -9.81 -2.86 -2.72
C LYS A 61 -9.72 -2.83 -4.25
N MET A 62 -10.06 -1.70 -4.87
CA MET A 62 -9.94 -1.53 -6.32
C MET A 62 -8.48 -1.60 -6.77
N TYR A 63 -7.57 -0.95 -6.05
CA TYR A 63 -6.13 -0.98 -6.31
C TYR A 63 -5.56 -2.39 -6.14
N VAL A 64 -5.89 -3.09 -5.05
CA VAL A 64 -5.50 -4.50 -4.86
C VAL A 64 -5.95 -5.33 -6.05
N ASN A 65 -7.22 -5.27 -6.46
CA ASN A 65 -7.67 -6.09 -7.58
C ASN A 65 -7.02 -5.73 -8.93
N LYS A 66 -6.61 -4.48 -9.15
CA LYS A 66 -6.04 -4.00 -10.42
C LYS A 66 -4.52 -4.10 -10.49
N LYS A 67 -3.83 -4.00 -9.35
CA LYS A 67 -2.38 -3.78 -9.27
C LYS A 67 -1.64 -4.84 -8.46
N LEU A 68 -2.33 -5.78 -7.82
CA LEU A 68 -1.70 -6.80 -6.97
C LEU A 68 -0.54 -7.52 -7.66
N ASP A 69 -0.72 -7.98 -8.90
CA ASP A 69 0.33 -8.75 -9.58
C ASP A 69 1.59 -7.92 -9.82
N SER A 70 1.43 -6.66 -10.20
CA SER A 70 2.54 -5.71 -10.34
C SER A 70 3.20 -5.39 -9.00
N LEU A 71 2.40 -5.24 -7.93
CA LEU A 71 2.92 -5.00 -6.58
C LEU A 71 3.69 -6.21 -6.04
N ILE A 72 3.22 -7.43 -6.29
CA ILE A 72 3.90 -8.66 -5.90
C ILE A 72 5.23 -8.79 -6.63
N GLN A 73 5.23 -8.55 -7.94
CA GLN A 73 6.45 -8.60 -8.75
C GLN A 73 7.45 -7.55 -8.28
N ASP A 74 7.04 -6.28 -8.18
CA ASP A 74 7.89 -5.19 -7.70
C ASP A 74 8.47 -5.55 -6.31
N ALA A 75 7.65 -6.03 -5.37
CA ALA A 75 8.07 -6.36 -4.01
C ALA A 75 9.16 -7.44 -3.96
N ARG A 76 9.09 -8.41 -4.89
CA ARG A 76 10.09 -9.48 -5.03
C ARG A 76 11.37 -9.00 -5.69
N GLU A 77 11.27 -8.10 -6.67
CA GLU A 77 12.42 -7.48 -7.33
C GLU A 77 13.15 -6.47 -6.43
N HIS A 78 12.46 -5.92 -5.43
CA HIS A 78 12.98 -4.93 -4.49
C HIS A 78 12.77 -5.34 -3.02
N PRO A 79 13.41 -6.42 -2.56
CA PRO A 79 13.20 -6.97 -1.22
C PRO A 79 13.65 -6.01 -0.10
N ASN A 80 14.54 -5.07 -0.40
CA ASN A 80 15.06 -4.08 0.55
C ASN A 80 14.22 -2.78 0.61
N CYS A 81 13.16 -2.65 -0.19
CA CYS A 81 12.31 -1.46 -0.24
C CYS A 81 11.05 -1.70 0.60
N ASP A 82 11.01 -1.15 1.81
CA ASP A 82 9.86 -1.20 2.73
C ASP A 82 8.66 -0.36 2.24
N ALA A 83 7.52 -0.42 2.93
CA ALA A 83 6.32 0.33 2.54
C ALA A 83 6.54 1.86 2.47
N LEU A 84 7.46 2.40 3.28
CA LEU A 84 7.88 3.80 3.23
C LEU A 84 8.63 4.09 1.92
N CYS A 85 9.59 3.24 1.56
CA CYS A 85 10.33 3.31 0.30
C CYS A 85 9.38 3.22 -0.91
N TYR A 86 8.37 2.34 -0.87
CA TYR A 86 7.33 2.25 -1.91
C TYR A 86 6.50 3.51 -2.02
N CYS A 87 6.02 4.02 -0.88
CA CYS A 87 5.22 5.24 -0.89
C CYS A 87 6.02 6.46 -1.39
N GLN A 88 7.30 6.59 -1.03
CA GLN A 88 8.15 7.67 -1.53
C GLN A 88 8.43 7.58 -3.04
N LYS A 89 8.55 6.38 -3.59
CA LYS A 89 8.85 6.17 -5.02
C LYS A 89 7.63 6.18 -5.93
N LYS A 90 6.52 5.61 -5.46
CA LYS A 90 5.35 5.28 -6.28
C LYS A 90 4.11 6.06 -5.86
N HIS A 91 4.13 6.71 -4.69
CA HIS A 91 2.99 7.37 -4.05
C HIS A 91 1.82 6.42 -3.75
N TYR A 92 2.09 5.11 -3.69
CA TYR A 92 1.14 4.07 -3.26
C TYR A 92 1.87 2.84 -2.69
N CYS A 93 1.08 2.05 -1.98
CA CYS A 93 1.32 0.71 -1.47
C CYS A 93 -0.07 0.01 -1.44
#